data_AF-A0A2E6T0J4-F1
#
_entry.id   AF-A0A2E6T0J4-F1
#
_cell.length_a   1.000
_cell.length_b   1.000
_cell.length_c   1.000
_cell.angle_alpha   90.00
_cell.angle_beta   90.00
_cell.angle_gamma   90.00
#
_symmetry.space_group_name_H-M   'P 1'
#
loop_
_entity.id
_entity.type
_entity.pdbx_description
1 polymer ?
#
loop_
_entity_poly.entity_id
_entity_poly.type
_entity_poly.pdbx_seq_one_letter_code
_entity_poly.pdbx_strand_id
1 'polypeptide(L)'
;MINTIGTYLRQRFSGWVYGVLTLYLILFSIPEFYTEMISRYFSLFPALFLLLLSFRVIDDLLSIKKDKGRGRIYTETGAKFPLIVFACSSFLLAAFLFHFTGLSNFVFLILFAGVCMIPYLLFYPFKKWRFLAALVKYPAFVGGLILLFQESAGNFLIASMVSIFFAFISFELLEDQLLEKQRPWILFFIPLITGVYIFDMGIIGWVAGVLMGAVIAFLFWKKNIKMAPYLILLYALCIKFLVYEF
;
A
#
# COMPACT_ATOMS: atom_id res chain seq x y z
N MET A 1 13.20 -7.31 -25.69
CA MET A 1 12.53 -7.64 -24.41
C MET A 1 13.28 -7.10 -23.21
N ILE A 2 14.55 -7.49 -22.99
CA ILE A 2 15.37 -7.03 -21.85
C ILE A 2 15.52 -5.49 -21.81
N ASN A 3 15.86 -4.85 -22.94
CA ASN A 3 16.00 -3.39 -23.01
C ASN A 3 14.71 -2.64 -22.64
N THR A 4 13.55 -3.20 -22.97
CA THR A 4 12.23 -2.64 -22.62
C THR A 4 12.01 -2.68 -21.11
N ILE A 5 12.30 -3.83 -20.48
CA ILE A 5 12.16 -4.01 -19.03
C ILE A 5 13.15 -3.12 -18.29
N GLY A 6 14.41 -3.08 -18.72
CA GLY A 6 15.44 -2.22 -18.12
C GLY A 6 15.07 -0.74 -18.19
N THR A 7 14.60 -0.28 -19.35
CA THR A 7 14.10 1.10 -19.50
C THR A 7 12.89 1.37 -18.61
N TYR A 8 11.96 0.43 -18.52
CA TYR A 8 10.78 0.54 -17.67
C TYR A 8 11.16 0.66 -16.18
N LEU A 9 12.02 -0.22 -15.68
CA LEU A 9 12.47 -0.19 -14.29
C LEU A 9 13.15 1.14 -13.98
N ARG A 10 14.02 1.63 -14.88
CA ARG A 10 14.68 2.93 -14.70
C ARG A 10 13.70 4.11 -14.65
N GLN A 11 12.60 4.06 -15.42
CA GLN A 11 11.63 5.15 -15.51
C GLN A 11 10.56 5.12 -14.39
N ARG A 12 10.14 3.93 -13.97
CA ARG A 12 8.90 3.75 -13.19
C ARG A 12 9.11 3.16 -11.81
N PHE A 13 10.32 2.69 -11.53
CA PHE A 13 10.65 1.98 -10.32
C PHE A 13 11.85 2.61 -9.61
N SER A 14 11.71 2.83 -8.31
CA SER A 14 12.81 3.20 -7.43
C SER A 14 12.94 2.11 -6.38
N GLY A 15 14.03 1.33 -6.44
CA GLY A 15 14.26 0.22 -5.52
C GLY A 15 14.25 0.65 -4.06
N TRP A 16 14.77 1.85 -3.77
CA TRP A 16 14.72 2.43 -2.42
C TRP A 16 13.28 2.68 -1.96
N VAL A 17 12.46 3.34 -2.77
CA VAL A 17 11.06 3.67 -2.41
C VAL A 17 10.25 2.40 -2.21
N TYR A 18 10.39 1.42 -3.10
CA TYR A 18 9.68 0.15 -2.97
C TYR A 18 10.21 -0.70 -1.81
N GLY A 19 11.51 -0.65 -1.51
CA GLY A 19 12.08 -1.32 -0.34
C GLY A 19 11.52 -0.76 0.96
N VAL A 20 11.47 0.57 1.09
CA VAL A 20 10.86 1.24 2.26
C VAL A 20 9.36 0.95 2.34
N LEU A 21 8.65 0.94 1.21
CA LEU A 21 7.23 0.59 1.16
C LEU A 21 6.98 -0.85 1.61
N THR A 22 7.76 -1.82 1.12
CA THR A 22 7.66 -3.22 1.56
C THR A 22 7.89 -3.34 3.06
N LEU A 23 8.95 -2.69 3.56
CA LEU A 23 9.26 -2.67 4.99
C LEU A 23 8.11 -2.08 5.81
N TYR A 24 7.56 -0.95 5.36
CA TYR A 24 6.42 -0.30 5.99
C TYR A 24 5.21 -1.24 6.09
N LEU A 25 4.82 -1.91 4.98
CA LEU A 25 3.69 -2.84 4.99
C LEU A 25 3.95 -4.03 5.93
N ILE A 26 5.17 -4.58 5.94
CA ILE A 26 5.56 -5.66 6.86
C ILE A 26 5.42 -5.20 8.31
N LEU A 27 6.06 -4.09 8.68
CA LEU A 27 6.01 -3.55 10.03
C LEU A 27 4.59 -3.24 10.46
N PHE A 28 3.75 -2.79 9.53
CA PHE A 28 2.34 -2.51 9.79
C PHE A 28 1.50 -3.78 9.99
N SER A 29 1.90 -4.92 9.41
CA SER A 29 1.25 -6.21 9.60
C SER A 29 1.66 -7.00 10.85
N ILE A 30 2.70 -6.58 11.58
CA ILE A 30 3.16 -7.26 12.80
C ILE A 30 2.32 -6.80 14.00
N PRO A 31 1.53 -7.66 14.64
CA PRO A 31 0.68 -7.28 15.77
C PRO A 31 1.50 -6.94 17.01
N GLU A 32 2.47 -7.80 17.35
CA GLU A 32 3.30 -7.68 18.54
C GLU A 32 4.78 -7.89 18.17
N PHE A 33 5.68 -7.10 18.77
CA PHE A 33 7.11 -7.10 18.43
C PHE A 33 7.91 -8.16 19.19
N TYR A 34 7.72 -9.43 18.83
CA TYR A 34 8.61 -10.51 19.28
C TYR A 34 9.63 -10.87 18.21
N THR A 35 10.87 -11.11 18.62
CA THR A 35 12.01 -11.40 17.73
C THR A 35 11.73 -12.54 16.74
N GLU A 36 11.03 -13.60 17.17
CA GLU A 36 10.66 -14.72 16.31
C GLU A 36 9.57 -14.38 15.28
N MET A 37 8.60 -13.53 15.63
CA MET A 37 7.60 -13.06 14.67
C MET A 37 8.24 -12.13 13.65
N ILE A 38 9.09 -11.19 14.09
CA ILE A 38 9.78 -10.26 13.20
C ILE A 38 10.57 -11.04 12.14
N SER A 39 11.35 -12.05 12.53
CA SER A 39 12.15 -12.82 11.56
C SER A 39 11.28 -13.54 10.51
N ARG A 40 10.13 -14.10 10.90
CA ARG A 40 9.17 -14.75 9.99
C ARG A 40 8.58 -13.77 8.99
N TYR A 41 8.11 -12.62 9.44
CA TYR A 41 7.54 -11.60 8.54
C TYR A 41 8.59 -11.02 7.58
N PHE A 42 9.81 -10.75 8.07
CA PHE A 42 10.90 -10.22 7.24
C PHE A 42 11.39 -11.24 6.19
N SER A 43 11.27 -12.55 6.46
CA SER A 43 11.60 -13.58 5.47
C SER A 43 10.75 -13.48 4.19
N LEU A 44 9.56 -12.89 4.27
CA LEU A 44 8.67 -12.67 3.12
C LEU A 44 9.09 -11.47 2.26
N PHE A 45 10.02 -10.63 2.73
CA PHE A 45 10.39 -9.39 2.06
C PHE A 45 10.65 -9.54 0.55
N PRO A 46 11.43 -10.53 0.06
CA PRO A 46 11.70 -10.66 -1.38
C PRO A 46 10.44 -10.96 -2.18
N ALA A 47 9.57 -11.83 -1.66
CA ALA A 47 8.32 -12.21 -2.33
C ALA A 47 7.33 -11.04 -2.37
N LEU A 48 7.22 -10.32 -1.26
CA LEU A 48 6.40 -9.12 -1.12
C LEU A 48 6.85 -7.99 -2.05
N PHE A 49 8.15 -7.76 -2.15
CA PHE A 49 8.74 -6.78 -3.06
C PHE A 49 8.41 -7.10 -4.53
N LEU A 50 8.52 -8.38 -4.92
CA LEU A 50 8.14 -8.84 -6.27
C LEU A 50 6.64 -8.68 -6.54
N LEU A 51 5.77 -8.93 -5.57
CA LEU A 51 4.33 -8.68 -5.70
C LEU A 51 4.03 -7.20 -5.96
N LEU A 52 4.62 -6.29 -5.17
CA LEU A 52 4.43 -4.85 -5.36
C LEU A 52 4.93 -4.41 -6.75
N LEU A 53 6.05 -4.96 -7.21
CA LEU A 53 6.57 -4.71 -8.55
C LEU A 53 5.59 -5.20 -9.64
N SER A 54 5.04 -6.41 -9.50
CA SER A 54 4.01 -6.93 -10.42
C SER A 54 2.78 -6.04 -10.46
N PHE A 55 2.25 -5.63 -9.30
CA PHE A 55 1.10 -4.72 -9.24
C PHE A 55 1.42 -3.38 -9.89
N ARG A 56 2.62 -2.82 -9.69
CA ARG A 56 3.02 -1.58 -10.35
C ARG A 56 2.96 -1.71 -11.87
N VAL A 57 3.48 -2.81 -12.42
CA VAL A 57 3.44 -3.06 -13.87
C VAL A 57 1.99 -3.17 -14.35
N ILE A 58 1.14 -3.88 -13.62
CA ILE A 58 -0.28 -4.03 -13.96
C ILE A 58 -0.99 -2.67 -13.94
N ASP A 59 -0.77 -1.85 -12.90
CA ASP A 59 -1.37 -0.52 -12.77
C ASP A 59 -0.97 0.40 -13.93
N ASP A 60 0.32 0.38 -14.32
CA ASP A 60 0.83 1.16 -15.45
C ASP A 60 0.22 0.65 -16.78
N LEU A 61 0.11 -0.66 -16.98
CA LEU A 61 -0.53 -1.26 -18.16
C LEU A 61 -2.03 -0.92 -18.26
N LEU A 62 -2.75 -0.89 -17.13
CA LEU A 62 -4.16 -0.48 -17.08
C LEU A 62 -4.34 1.03 -17.32
N SER A 63 -3.27 1.81 -17.19
CA SER A 63 -3.25 3.27 -17.33
C SER A 63 -2.73 3.77 -18.69
N ILE A 64 -2.37 2.87 -19.62
CA ILE A 64 -1.81 3.22 -20.96
C ILE A 64 -2.58 4.35 -21.65
N LYS A 65 -3.92 4.27 -21.69
CA LYS A 65 -4.76 5.28 -22.37
C LYS A 65 -4.63 6.67 -21.73
N LYS A 66 -4.48 6.74 -20.40
CA LYS A 66 -4.36 7.99 -19.64
C LYS A 66 -2.98 8.62 -19.82
N ASP A 67 -1.95 7.79 -20.00
CA ASP A 67 -0.56 8.23 -20.02
C ASP A 67 0.04 8.38 -21.42
N LYS A 68 -0.76 8.15 -22.47
CA LYS A 68 -0.34 8.35 -23.86
C LYS A 68 0.17 9.78 -24.07
N GLY A 69 1.36 9.92 -24.68
CA GLY A 69 2.01 11.21 -24.92
C GLY A 69 2.93 11.70 -23.79
N ARG A 70 3.04 10.98 -22.67
CA ARG A 70 3.95 11.33 -21.54
C ARG A 70 5.36 10.73 -21.65
N GLY A 71 5.74 10.20 -22.82
CA GLY A 71 7.07 9.60 -23.04
C GLY A 71 7.36 8.34 -22.22
N ARG A 72 6.32 7.61 -21.79
CA ARG A 72 6.48 6.43 -20.93
C ARG A 72 6.58 5.16 -21.79
N ILE A 73 7.60 4.34 -21.55
CA ILE A 73 7.91 3.15 -22.36
C ILE A 73 6.73 2.16 -22.47
N TYR A 74 5.94 2.00 -21.41
CA TYR A 74 4.80 1.06 -21.39
C TYR A 74 3.61 1.51 -22.26
N THR A 75 3.64 2.74 -22.80
CA THR A 75 2.63 3.23 -23.74
C THR A 75 2.94 2.86 -25.19
N GLU A 76 4.14 2.35 -25.47
CA GLU A 76 4.55 1.89 -26.79
C GLU A 76 3.94 0.53 -27.12
N THR A 77 3.53 0.34 -28.39
CA THR A 77 2.87 -0.87 -28.87
C THR A 77 3.72 -2.13 -28.65
N GLY A 78 5.05 -2.03 -28.81
CA GLY A 78 5.98 -3.14 -28.60
C GLY A 78 6.30 -3.48 -27.15
N ALA A 79 5.96 -2.59 -26.19
CA ALA A 79 6.33 -2.77 -24.79
C ALA A 79 5.34 -3.62 -23.98
N LYS A 80 4.08 -3.72 -24.44
CA LYS A 80 3.00 -4.37 -23.70
C LYS A 80 3.29 -5.84 -23.38
N PHE A 81 3.65 -6.63 -24.38
CA PHE A 81 3.90 -8.07 -24.21
C PHE A 81 5.10 -8.34 -23.27
N PRO A 82 6.28 -7.72 -23.47
CA PRO A 82 7.40 -7.81 -22.52
C PRO A 82 7.02 -7.51 -21.08
N LEU A 83 6.21 -6.47 -20.85
CA LEU A 83 5.81 -6.06 -19.50
C LEU A 83 4.80 -7.01 -18.87
N ILE A 84 3.86 -7.56 -19.66
CA ILE A 84 2.96 -8.62 -19.18
C ILE A 84 3.76 -9.85 -18.77
N VAL A 85 4.69 -10.31 -19.61
CA VAL A 85 5.57 -11.45 -19.28
C VAL A 85 6.34 -11.15 -17.99
N PHE A 86 6.92 -9.96 -17.87
CA PHE A 86 7.64 -9.56 -16.67
C PHE A 86 6.77 -9.55 -15.40
N ALA A 87 5.55 -9.01 -15.47
CA ALA A 87 4.61 -9.00 -14.35
C ALA A 87 4.20 -10.43 -13.95
N CYS A 88 3.87 -11.28 -14.93
CA CYS A 88 3.51 -12.68 -14.67
C CYS A 88 4.69 -13.47 -14.09
N SER A 89 5.90 -13.31 -14.63
CA SER A 89 7.09 -13.98 -14.11
C SER A 89 7.43 -13.52 -12.69
N SER A 90 7.32 -12.22 -12.41
CA SER A 90 7.56 -11.68 -11.06
C SER A 90 6.52 -12.17 -10.05
N PHE A 91 5.25 -12.26 -10.48
CA PHE A 91 4.17 -12.83 -9.67
C PHE A 91 4.38 -14.33 -9.38
N LEU A 92 4.70 -15.12 -10.42
CA LEU A 92 4.97 -16.55 -10.26
C LEU A 92 6.20 -16.81 -9.38
N LEU A 93 7.25 -16.00 -9.52
CA LEU A 93 8.42 -16.08 -8.65
C LEU A 93 8.08 -15.75 -7.20
N ALA A 94 7.26 -14.71 -6.96
CA ALA A 94 6.77 -14.43 -5.62
C ALA A 94 5.96 -15.61 -5.06
N ALA A 95 5.04 -16.17 -5.85
CA ALA A 95 4.24 -17.33 -5.46
C ALA A 95 5.12 -18.55 -5.12
N PHE A 96 6.17 -18.77 -5.90
CA PHE A 96 7.17 -19.82 -5.65
C PHE A 96 7.94 -19.58 -4.36
N LEU A 97 8.38 -18.36 -4.08
CA LEU A 97 9.03 -18.00 -2.81
C LEU A 97 8.09 -18.22 -1.62
N PHE A 98 6.81 -17.87 -1.76
CA PHE A 98 5.79 -18.14 -0.74
C PHE A 98 5.56 -19.64 -0.54
N HIS A 99 5.65 -20.47 -1.57
CA HIS A 99 5.49 -21.91 -1.44
C HIS A 99 6.52 -22.53 -0.48
N PHE A 100 7.77 -22.05 -0.47
CA PHE A 100 8.78 -22.51 0.50
C PHE A 100 8.46 -22.15 1.95
N THR A 101 7.51 -21.23 2.16
CA THR A 101 7.00 -20.89 3.49
C THR A 101 5.79 -21.74 3.91
N GLY A 102 5.20 -22.50 2.97
CA GLY A 102 4.06 -23.39 3.20
C GLY A 102 3.03 -23.39 2.06
N LEU A 103 2.36 -24.53 1.82
CA LEU A 103 1.38 -24.71 0.74
C LEU A 103 0.12 -23.84 0.93
N SER A 104 -0.33 -23.64 2.17
CA SER A 104 -1.44 -22.74 2.53
C SER A 104 -1.22 -21.30 2.02
N ASN A 105 0.04 -20.86 2.01
CA ASN A 105 0.42 -19.49 1.69
C ASN A 105 0.39 -19.23 0.17
N PHE A 106 0.55 -20.27 -0.63
CA PHE A 106 0.43 -20.20 -2.09
C PHE A 106 -1.01 -19.97 -2.55
N VAL A 107 -1.97 -20.73 -2.02
CA VAL A 107 -3.41 -20.55 -2.32
C VAL A 107 -3.88 -19.17 -1.88
N PHE A 108 -3.43 -18.74 -0.69
CA PHE A 108 -3.67 -17.41 -0.17
C PHE A 108 -3.24 -16.31 -1.16
N LEU A 109 -2.05 -16.45 -1.78
CA LEU A 109 -1.50 -15.47 -2.71
C LEU A 109 -2.29 -15.35 -4.02
N ILE A 110 -2.85 -16.46 -4.51
CA ILE A 110 -3.75 -16.45 -5.68
C ILE A 110 -5.06 -15.73 -5.35
N LEU A 111 -5.66 -16.03 -4.19
CA LEU A 111 -6.87 -15.35 -3.73
C LEU A 111 -6.62 -13.86 -3.50
N PHE A 112 -5.48 -13.53 -2.88
CA PHE A 112 -5.02 -12.17 -2.66
C PHE A 112 -4.88 -11.39 -3.98
N ALA A 113 -4.29 -12.00 -5.01
CA ALA A 113 -4.19 -11.40 -6.34
C ALA A 113 -5.56 -11.16 -6.98
N GLY A 114 -6.49 -12.11 -6.82
CA GLY A 114 -7.87 -11.98 -7.27
C GLY A 114 -8.58 -10.80 -6.59
N VAL A 115 -8.49 -10.70 -5.25
CA VAL A 115 -9.10 -9.62 -4.47
C VAL A 115 -8.54 -8.25 -4.87
N CYS A 116 -7.24 -8.15 -5.11
CA CYS A 116 -6.62 -6.89 -5.56
C CYS A 116 -7.11 -6.43 -6.95
N MET A 117 -7.67 -7.33 -7.77
CA MET A 117 -8.23 -7.00 -9.08
C MET A 117 -9.71 -6.58 -9.04
N ILE A 118 -10.46 -6.97 -8.00
CA ILE A 118 -11.90 -6.65 -7.85
C ILE A 118 -12.17 -5.13 -7.91
N PRO A 119 -11.41 -4.26 -7.22
CA PRO A 119 -11.63 -2.81 -7.24
C PRO A 119 -11.56 -2.20 -8.65
N TYR A 120 -10.73 -2.75 -9.54
CA TYR A 120 -10.65 -2.28 -10.92
C TYR A 120 -11.95 -2.49 -11.69
N LEU A 121 -12.73 -3.52 -11.35
CA LEU A 121 -14.05 -3.78 -11.93
C LEU A 121 -15.10 -2.84 -11.31
N LEU A 122 -15.06 -2.65 -9.99
CA LEU A 122 -16.06 -1.85 -9.24
C LEU A 122 -15.96 -0.35 -9.50
N PHE A 123 -14.76 0.20 -9.60
CA PHE A 123 -14.54 1.65 -9.78
C PHE A 123 -14.45 2.09 -11.24
N TYR A 124 -14.54 1.16 -12.21
CA TYR A 124 -14.56 1.47 -13.64
C TYR A 124 -15.62 2.52 -14.05
N PRO A 125 -16.87 2.50 -13.55
CA PRO A 125 -17.87 3.54 -13.88
C PRO A 125 -17.55 4.93 -13.28
N PHE A 126 -16.77 5.00 -12.20
CA PHE A 126 -16.52 6.26 -11.47
C PHE A 126 -15.16 6.87 -11.84
N LYS A 127 -15.09 7.54 -13.00
CA LYS A 127 -13.85 8.14 -13.54
C LYS A 127 -13.05 9.00 -12.53
N LYS A 128 -13.73 9.71 -11.63
CA LYS A 128 -13.08 10.59 -10.61
C LYS A 128 -12.41 9.81 -9.48
N TRP A 129 -12.93 8.63 -9.13
CA TRP A 129 -12.50 7.85 -7.97
C TRP A 129 -11.68 6.62 -8.35
N ARG A 130 -11.37 6.47 -9.63
CA ARG A 130 -10.61 5.33 -10.16
C ARG A 130 -9.23 5.16 -9.51
N PHE A 131 -8.63 6.23 -8.98
CA PHE A 131 -7.36 6.13 -8.25
C PHE A 131 -7.49 5.30 -6.97
N LEU A 132 -8.66 5.30 -6.30
CA LEU A 132 -8.90 4.50 -5.11
C LEU A 132 -8.77 2.99 -5.39
N ALA A 133 -9.12 2.55 -6.60
CA ALA A 133 -9.02 1.15 -6.99
C ALA A 133 -7.59 0.61 -6.84
N ALA A 134 -6.60 1.43 -7.23
CA ALA A 134 -5.20 1.06 -7.13
C ALA A 134 -4.69 1.03 -5.68
N LEU A 135 -5.39 1.65 -4.73
CA LEU A 135 -4.96 1.74 -3.33
C LEU A 135 -5.44 0.57 -2.48
N VAL A 136 -6.50 -0.14 -2.90
CA VAL A 136 -7.05 -1.29 -2.16
C VAL A 136 -6.07 -2.45 -2.04
N LYS A 137 -5.06 -2.52 -2.91
CA LYS A 137 -4.01 -3.55 -2.79
C LYS A 137 -3.22 -3.46 -1.48
N TYR A 138 -2.99 -2.25 -0.96
CA TYR A 138 -2.22 -2.05 0.29
C TYR A 138 -2.93 -2.59 1.54
N PRO A 139 -4.22 -2.28 1.82
CA PRO A 139 -4.94 -2.89 2.92
C PRO A 139 -5.17 -4.39 2.71
N ALA A 140 -5.44 -4.84 1.49
CA ALA A 140 -5.53 -6.27 1.21
C ALA A 140 -4.22 -6.99 1.54
N PHE A 141 -3.08 -6.35 1.26
CA PHE A 141 -1.75 -6.91 1.51
C PHE A 141 -1.48 -7.02 3.00
N VAL A 142 -1.77 -5.95 3.75
CA VAL A 142 -1.62 -5.95 5.20
C VAL A 142 -2.54 -6.97 5.85
N GLY A 143 -3.81 -7.00 5.46
CA GLY A 143 -4.77 -7.95 6.00
C GLY A 143 -4.41 -9.39 5.66
N GLY A 144 -3.88 -9.61 4.46
CA GLY A 144 -3.38 -10.89 4.04
C GLY A 144 -2.21 -11.41 4.88
N LEU A 145 -1.22 -10.56 5.11
CA LEU A 145 -0.09 -10.91 5.98
C LEU A 145 -0.54 -11.22 7.41
N ILE A 146 -1.49 -10.46 7.95
CA ILE A 146 -2.04 -10.72 9.29
C ILE A 146 -2.74 -12.09 9.33
N LEU A 147 -3.62 -12.38 8.37
CA LEU A 147 -4.35 -13.65 8.29
C LEU A 147 -3.44 -14.87 8.07
N LEU A 148 -2.28 -14.68 7.42
CA LEU A 148 -1.30 -15.76 7.22
C LEU A 148 -0.65 -16.22 8.54
N PHE A 149 -0.48 -15.31 9.50
CA PHE A 149 0.25 -15.59 10.74
C PHE A 149 -0.62 -15.57 11.99
N GLN A 150 -1.88 -15.14 11.90
CA GLN A 150 -2.81 -15.10 13.02
C GLN A 150 -4.15 -15.74 12.68
N GLU A 151 -4.53 -16.72 13.51
CA GLU A 151 -5.83 -17.40 13.41
C GLU A 151 -7.00 -16.54 13.95
N SER A 152 -6.74 -15.56 14.82
CA SER A 152 -7.77 -14.70 15.44
C SER A 152 -7.37 -13.22 15.48
N ALA A 153 -7.48 -12.55 14.33
CA ALA A 153 -7.03 -11.15 14.20
C ALA A 153 -8.14 -10.09 14.25
N GLY A 154 -9.38 -10.45 14.62
CA GLY A 154 -10.62 -9.66 14.42
C GLY A 154 -10.47 -8.14 14.34
N ASN A 155 -10.31 -7.46 15.49
CA ASN A 155 -10.27 -6.00 15.53
C ASN A 155 -8.95 -5.43 14.98
N PHE A 156 -7.80 -6.06 15.27
CA PHE A 156 -6.49 -5.61 14.78
C PHE A 156 -6.38 -5.64 13.25
N LEU A 157 -6.94 -6.69 12.63
CA LEU A 157 -6.99 -6.88 11.19
C LEU A 157 -7.76 -5.75 10.52
N ILE A 158 -9.00 -5.55 10.95
CA ILE A 158 -9.87 -4.50 10.41
C ILE A 158 -9.21 -3.14 10.65
N ALA A 159 -8.66 -2.94 11.85
CA ALA A 159 -8.03 -1.68 12.20
C ALA A 159 -6.84 -1.34 11.30
N SER A 160 -5.99 -2.34 11.06
CA SER A 160 -4.83 -2.18 10.20
C SER A 160 -5.18 -2.00 8.73
N MET A 161 -6.16 -2.73 8.23
CA MET A 161 -6.64 -2.55 6.86
C MET A 161 -7.25 -1.15 6.65
N VAL A 162 -8.08 -0.67 7.58
CA VAL A 162 -8.74 0.64 7.42
C VAL A 162 -7.71 1.78 7.57
N SER A 163 -6.84 1.71 8.57
CA SER A 163 -5.83 2.74 8.81
C SER A 163 -4.88 2.87 7.62
N ILE A 164 -4.37 1.76 7.09
CA ILE A 164 -3.45 1.81 5.96
C ILE A 164 -4.12 2.32 4.68
N PHE A 165 -5.38 1.97 4.44
CA PHE A 165 -6.12 2.46 3.28
C PHE A 165 -6.23 3.99 3.31
N PHE A 166 -6.64 4.56 4.44
CA PHE A 166 -6.77 6.02 4.57
C PHE A 166 -5.42 6.74 4.60
N ALA A 167 -4.36 6.10 5.11
CA ALA A 167 -3.00 6.62 5.04
C ALA A 167 -2.52 6.74 3.58
N PHE A 168 -2.75 5.71 2.75
CA PHE A 168 -2.39 5.75 1.32
C PHE A 168 -3.26 6.69 0.50
N ILE A 169 -4.55 6.84 0.82
CA ILE A 169 -5.39 7.88 0.19
C ILE A 169 -4.83 9.27 0.50
N SER A 170 -4.52 9.53 1.76
CA SER A 170 -3.99 10.83 2.18
C SER A 170 -2.63 11.12 1.55
N PHE A 171 -1.78 10.09 1.43
CA PHE A 171 -0.52 10.15 0.70
C PHE A 171 -0.73 10.57 -0.77
N GLU A 172 -1.59 9.88 -1.51
CA GLU A 172 -1.88 10.20 -2.92
C GLU A 172 -2.49 11.59 -3.11
N LEU A 173 -3.39 12.02 -2.21
CA LEU A 173 -3.99 13.36 -2.29
C LEU A 173 -2.96 14.49 -2.12
N LEU A 174 -1.90 14.24 -1.35
CA LEU A 174 -0.81 15.21 -1.18
C LEU A 174 0.16 15.18 -2.37
N GLU A 175 0.48 13.99 -2.88
CA GLU A 175 1.47 13.81 -3.94
C GLU A 175 0.93 14.18 -5.34
N ASP A 176 -0.28 13.74 -5.70
CA ASP A 176 -0.83 13.97 -7.04
C ASP A 176 -1.43 15.38 -7.17
N GLN A 177 -0.77 16.21 -7.98
CA GLN A 177 -1.24 17.55 -8.34
C GLN A 177 -2.63 17.54 -9.01
N LEU A 178 -3.00 16.46 -9.68
CA LEU A 178 -4.33 16.32 -10.29
C LEU A 178 -5.45 16.20 -9.25
N LEU A 179 -5.09 15.88 -8.00
CA LEU A 179 -6.01 15.72 -6.88
C LEU A 179 -6.00 16.93 -5.93
N GLU A 180 -5.42 18.07 -6.34
CA GLU A 180 -5.28 19.26 -5.51
C GLU A 180 -6.63 19.78 -4.96
N LYS A 181 -7.70 19.70 -5.75
CA LYS A 181 -9.05 20.11 -5.32
C LYS A 181 -9.63 19.21 -4.23
N GLN A 182 -9.13 17.99 -4.09
CA GLN A 182 -9.56 16.98 -3.12
C GLN A 182 -8.69 16.98 -1.86
N ARG A 183 -7.58 17.75 -1.80
CA ARG A 183 -6.72 17.87 -0.60
C ARG A 183 -7.45 18.19 0.71
N PRO A 184 -8.52 19.01 0.78
CA PRO A 184 -9.23 19.24 2.03
C PRO A 184 -9.73 17.93 2.69
N TRP A 185 -9.90 16.88 1.89
CA TRP A 185 -10.45 15.61 2.37
C TRP A 185 -9.49 14.86 3.30
N ILE A 186 -8.21 15.20 3.29
CA ILE A 186 -7.20 14.66 4.21
C ILE A 186 -7.60 14.91 5.67
N LEU A 187 -8.25 16.05 5.96
CA LEU A 187 -8.73 16.38 7.30
C LEU A 187 -9.80 15.40 7.80
N PHE A 188 -10.54 14.74 6.88
CA PHE A 188 -11.49 13.69 7.25
C PHE A 188 -10.83 12.32 7.41
N PHE A 189 -9.76 12.04 6.67
CA PHE A 189 -9.09 10.74 6.72
C PHE A 189 -8.16 10.57 7.91
N ILE A 190 -7.56 11.65 8.40
CA ILE A 190 -6.67 11.59 9.56
C ILE A 190 -7.38 11.04 10.81
N PRO A 191 -8.58 11.52 11.19
CA PRO A 191 -9.35 10.88 12.27
C PRO A 191 -9.66 9.40 12.03
N LEU A 192 -9.75 8.94 10.77
CA LEU A 192 -9.98 7.53 10.45
C LEU A 192 -8.69 6.69 10.54
N ILE A 193 -7.53 7.26 10.22
CA ILE A 193 -6.22 6.61 10.45
C ILE A 193 -6.01 6.35 11.94
N THR A 194 -6.43 7.32 12.77
CA THR A 194 -6.17 7.36 14.21
C THR A 194 -7.25 6.70 15.04
N GLY A 195 -8.52 7.04 14.78
CA GLY A 195 -9.67 6.62 15.57
C GLY A 195 -9.99 5.12 15.47
N VAL A 196 -9.42 4.45 14.47
CA VAL A 196 -9.59 3.02 14.24
C VAL A 196 -8.75 2.17 15.20
N TYR A 197 -7.63 2.69 15.69
CA TYR A 197 -6.80 2.01 16.69
C TYR A 197 -7.15 2.39 18.13
N ILE A 198 -7.82 3.52 18.34
CA ILE A 198 -8.01 4.09 19.67
C ILE A 198 -9.40 3.73 20.26
N PHE A 199 -10.06 2.68 19.75
CA PHE A 199 -11.27 2.20 20.41
C PHE A 199 -10.99 1.66 21.83
N ASP A 200 -9.75 1.23 22.11
CA ASP A 200 -9.35 0.66 23.41
C ASP A 200 -8.55 1.61 24.34
N MET A 201 -7.98 2.75 23.87
CA MET A 201 -7.15 3.62 24.74
C MET A 201 -7.91 4.65 25.58
N GLY A 202 -9.25 4.58 25.60
CA GLY A 202 -10.10 5.56 26.26
C GLY A 202 -10.08 6.96 25.60
N ILE A 203 -10.91 7.87 26.13
CA ILE A 203 -11.21 9.18 25.52
C ILE A 203 -9.95 10.07 25.38
N ILE A 204 -9.03 10.00 26.34
CA ILE A 204 -7.82 10.86 26.37
C ILE A 204 -6.86 10.49 25.24
N GLY A 205 -6.62 9.20 25.00
CA GLY A 205 -5.83 8.74 23.86
C GLY A 205 -6.46 9.15 22.53
N TRP A 206 -7.79 9.07 22.44
CA TRP A 206 -8.53 9.44 21.23
C TRP A 206 -8.37 10.93 20.89
N VAL A 207 -8.56 11.79 21.89
CA VAL A 207 -8.41 13.25 21.75
C VAL A 207 -6.96 13.61 21.41
N ALA A 208 -5.97 13.01 22.07
CA ALA A 208 -4.55 13.28 21.80
C ALA A 208 -4.15 12.84 20.38
N GLY A 209 -4.60 11.66 19.95
CA GLY A 209 -4.36 11.16 18.60
C GLY A 209 -4.97 12.07 17.54
N VAL A 210 -6.26 12.41 17.67
CA VAL A 210 -6.97 13.28 16.72
C VAL A 210 -6.37 14.68 16.68
N LEU A 211 -6.01 15.26 17.82
CA LEU A 211 -5.35 16.58 17.88
C LEU A 211 -3.98 16.53 17.21
N MET A 212 -3.17 15.50 17.46
CA MET A 212 -1.86 15.36 16.81
C MET A 212 -2.01 15.20 15.29
N GLY A 213 -2.97 14.39 14.85
CA GLY A 213 -3.31 14.25 13.44
C GLY A 213 -3.77 15.58 12.82
N ALA A 214 -4.65 16.33 13.51
CA ALA A 214 -5.14 17.61 13.04
C ALA A 214 -4.04 18.68 12.96
N VAL A 215 -3.12 18.70 13.92
CA VAL A 215 -1.94 19.58 13.91
C VAL A 215 -1.03 19.23 12.73
N ILE A 216 -0.76 17.95 12.51
CA ILE A 216 0.00 17.46 11.36
C ILE A 216 -0.67 17.90 10.04
N ALA A 217 -1.98 17.70 9.90
CA ALA A 217 -2.76 18.12 8.73
C ALA A 217 -2.72 19.63 8.50
N PHE A 218 -2.89 20.42 9.56
CA PHE A 218 -2.94 21.87 9.51
C PHE A 218 -1.58 22.49 9.17
N LEU A 219 -0.51 21.96 9.75
CA LEU A 219 0.86 22.35 9.41
C LEU A 219 1.17 22.08 7.93
N PHE A 220 0.64 20.99 7.38
CA PHE A 220 0.80 20.67 5.95
C PHE A 220 -0.04 21.54 5.03
N TRP A 221 -1.29 21.83 5.40
CA TRP A 221 -2.16 22.73 4.65
C TRP A 221 -1.50 24.10 4.45
N LYS A 222 -0.79 24.60 5.48
CA LYS A 222 -0.22 25.95 5.46
C LYS A 222 1.18 26.06 4.86
N LYS A 223 2.03 25.02 4.97
CA LYS A 223 3.47 25.12 4.65
C LYS A 223 3.94 24.38 3.39
N ASN A 224 3.06 23.68 2.66
CA ASN A 224 3.37 23.01 1.40
C ASN A 224 4.68 22.18 1.47
N ILE A 225 4.79 21.36 2.52
CA ILE A 225 6.01 20.63 2.87
C ILE A 225 6.15 19.43 1.92
N LYS A 226 7.25 19.35 1.16
CA LYS A 226 7.51 18.24 0.21
C LYS A 226 7.46 16.85 0.85
N MET A 227 7.83 16.74 2.13
CA MET A 227 7.86 15.47 2.88
C MET A 227 6.52 15.12 3.54
N ALA A 228 5.49 15.95 3.41
CA ALA A 228 4.19 15.74 4.05
C ALA A 228 3.55 14.36 3.78
N PRO A 229 3.57 13.81 2.55
CA PRO A 229 2.99 12.49 2.28
C PRO A 229 3.62 11.40 3.16
N TYR A 230 4.95 11.40 3.29
CA TYR A 230 5.69 10.39 4.06
C TYR A 230 5.46 10.50 5.55
N LEU A 231 5.25 11.72 6.05
CA LEU A 231 4.95 11.95 7.46
C LEU A 231 3.57 11.40 7.87
N ILE A 232 2.60 11.34 6.95
CA ILE A 232 1.31 10.69 7.22
C ILE A 232 1.48 9.18 7.40
N LEU A 233 2.29 8.54 6.55
CA LEU A 233 2.60 7.12 6.69
C LEU A 233 3.33 6.85 8.02
N LEU A 234 4.34 7.66 8.33
CA LEU A 234 5.05 7.54 9.60
C LEU A 234 4.13 7.73 10.80
N TYR A 235 3.23 8.71 10.76
CA TYR A 235 2.24 8.95 11.79
C TYR A 235 1.33 7.73 12.01
N ALA A 236 0.81 7.12 10.92
CA ALA A 236 -0.01 5.91 11.03
C ALA A 236 0.74 4.76 11.71
N LEU A 237 2.02 4.56 11.34
CA LEU A 237 2.87 3.55 11.97
C LEU A 237 3.13 3.84 13.46
N CYS A 238 3.40 5.10 13.81
CA CYS A 238 3.61 5.51 15.20
C CYS A 238 2.36 5.30 16.05
N ILE A 239 1.16 5.67 15.55
CA ILE A 239 -0.11 5.44 16.28
C ILE A 239 -0.31 3.95 16.52
N LYS A 240 -0.07 3.12 15.52
CA LYS A 240 -0.15 1.67 15.67
C LYS A 240 0.77 1.16 16.78
N PHE A 241 2.04 1.57 16.81
CA PHE A 241 2.98 1.14 17.86
C PHE A 241 2.57 1.63 19.25
N LEU A 242 2.08 2.86 19.35
CA LEU A 242 1.57 3.39 20.61
C LEU A 242 0.43 2.53 21.18
N VAL A 243 -0.40 1.94 20.32
CA VAL A 243 -1.59 1.17 20.70
C VAL A 243 -1.30 -0.29 21.02
N TYR A 244 -0.32 -0.91 20.36
CA TYR A 244 -0.07 -2.35 20.45
C TYR A 244 1.27 -2.73 21.10
N GLU A 245 2.11 -1.77 21.51
CA GLU A 245 3.28 -2.04 22.35
C GLU A 245 3.04 -1.75 23.86
N PHE A 246 1.87 -1.19 24.22
CA PHE A 246 1.43 -0.90 25.59
C PHE A 246 0.06 -1.50 25.85
#